data_AF-A0AAE3GVI8-F1
#
_entry.id   AF-A0AAE3GVI8-F1
#
_cell.length_a   1.000
_cell.length_b   1.000
_cell.length_c   1.000
_cell.angle_alpha   90.00
_cell.angle_beta   90.00
_cell.angle_gamma   90.00
#
_symmetry.space_group_name_H-M   'P 1'
#
loop_
_entity.id
_entity.type
_entity.pdbx_description
1 polymer ?
#
loop_
_entity_poly.entity_id
_entity_poly.type
_entity_poly.pdbx_seq_one_letter_code
_entity_poly.pdbx_strand_id
1 'polypeptide(L)' 'MSVELKEKEFVGGKRKRELIAVYIPKEQKVALETWATSEERSVSWIVAKLIDRALCDRAAGTSCHRQKQQEGADNDK' A
#
# COMPACT_ATOMS: atom_id res chain seq x y z
N MET A 1 17.44 -15.77 -31.07
CA MET A 1 17.97 -16.09 -29.74
C MET A 1 16.87 -15.80 -28.74
N SER A 2 16.10 -16.83 -28.38
CA SER A 2 15.00 -16.71 -27.42
C SER A 2 15.59 -16.79 -26.01
N VAL A 3 15.51 -15.70 -25.26
CA VAL A 3 15.88 -15.70 -23.85
C VAL A 3 14.67 -16.17 -23.05
N GLU A 4 14.65 -17.47 -22.76
CA GLU A 4 13.72 -18.07 -21.80
C GLU A 4 14.14 -17.62 -20.40
N LEU A 5 13.45 -16.61 -19.87
CA LEU A 5 13.58 -16.23 -18.46
C LEU A 5 12.84 -17.27 -17.63
N LYS A 6 13.61 -18.22 -17.09
CA LYS A 6 13.16 -19.23 -16.14
C LYS A 6 12.68 -18.53 -14.87
N GLU A 7 11.36 -18.36 -14.73
CA GLU A 7 10.76 -17.99 -13.45
C GLU A 7 11.07 -19.08 -12.43
N LYS A 8 11.99 -18.78 -11.50
CA LYS A 8 12.21 -19.58 -10.31
C LYS A 8 11.01 -19.40 -9.40
N GLU A 9 10.19 -20.44 -9.30
CA GLU A 9 9.12 -20.52 -8.31
C GLU A 9 9.70 -20.46 -6.91
N PHE A 10 9.53 -19.30 -6.25
CA PHE A 10 9.79 -19.13 -4.84
C PHE A 10 8.47 -19.32 -4.08
N VAL A 11 8.21 -20.53 -3.61
CA VAL A 11 7.12 -20.81 -2.67
C VAL A 11 7.64 -20.65 -1.24
N GLY A 12 7.43 -19.44 -0.70
CA GLY A 12 7.86 -19.04 0.64
C GLY A 12 7.12 -17.79 1.12
N GLY A 13 5.82 -17.91 1.40
CA GLY A 13 5.17 -17.23 2.53
C GLY A 13 5.19 -15.69 2.65
N LYS A 14 5.34 -14.92 1.58
CA LYS A 14 5.10 -13.46 1.61
C LYS A 14 4.36 -13.10 0.34
N ARG A 15 3.10 -12.64 0.46
CA ARG A 15 2.28 -12.15 -0.67
C ARG A 15 3.18 -11.31 -1.59
N LYS A 16 3.36 -11.72 -2.85
CA LYS A 16 4.07 -10.93 -3.87
C LYS A 16 3.33 -9.60 -3.94
N ARG A 17 3.91 -8.55 -3.34
CA ARG A 17 3.38 -7.18 -3.45
C ARG A 17 4.04 -6.57 -4.68
N GLU A 18 3.23 -6.02 -5.56
CA GLU A 18 3.75 -5.22 -6.66
C GLU A 18 4.25 -3.88 -6.10
N LEU A 19 5.42 -3.44 -6.58
CA LEU A 19 6.05 -2.21 -6.14
C LEU A 19 5.77 -1.13 -7.17
N ILE A 20 5.16 -0.03 -6.73
CA ILE A 20 4.89 1.15 -7.55
C ILE A 20 5.82 2.26 -7.07
N ALA A 21 6.63 2.81 -7.97
CA ALA A 21 7.49 3.96 -7.71
C ALA A 21 6.90 5.19 -8.41
N VAL A 22 6.74 6.29 -7.66
CA VAL A 22 6.18 7.55 -8.15
C VAL A 22 7.00 8.71 -7.62
N TYR A 23 7.18 9.75 -8.45
CA TYR A 23 7.76 11.01 -8.02
C TYR A 23 6.67 11.92 -7.45
N ILE A 24 6.89 12.42 -6.24
CA ILE A 24 6.01 13.40 -5.59
C ILE A 24 6.81 14.62 -5.16
N PRO A 25 6.20 15.83 -5.15
CA PRO A 25 6.80 17.01 -4.55
C PRO A 25 7.21 16.77 -3.09
N LYS A 26 8.30 17.44 -2.66
CA LYS A 26 8.82 17.32 -1.29
C LYS A 26 7.78 17.67 -0.23
N GLU A 27 6.97 18.67 -0.48
CA GLU A 27 5.90 19.12 0.42
C GLU A 27 4.85 18.03 0.66
N GLN A 28 4.47 17.31 -0.40
CA GLN A 28 3.51 16.20 -0.29
C GLN A 28 4.10 15.03 0.50
N LYS A 29 5.40 14.74 0.31
CA LYS A 29 6.10 13.73 1.09
C LYS A 29 6.06 14.06 2.59
N VAL A 30 6.39 15.30 2.95
CA VAL A 30 6.38 15.75 4.36
C VAL A 30 4.98 15.62 4.96
N ALA A 31 3.94 16.04 4.23
CA ALA A 31 2.56 15.90 4.69
C ALA A 31 2.16 14.43 4.94
N LEU A 32 2.57 13.51 4.05
CA LEU A 32 2.32 12.08 4.23
C LEU A 32 3.06 11.48 5.44
N GLU A 33 4.30 11.91 5.69
CA GLU A 33 5.09 11.48 6.84
C GLU A 33 4.51 11.99 8.16
N THR A 34 4.08 13.25 8.20
CA THR A 34 3.39 13.82 9.37
C THR A 34 2.08 13.08 9.66
N TRP A 35 1.29 12.79 8.62
CA TRP A 35 0.05 12.04 8.78
C TRP A 35 0.30 10.61 9.28
N ALA A 36 1.27 9.92 8.68
CA ALA A 36 1.70 8.58 9.12
C ALA A 36 2.10 8.57 10.61
N THR A 37 2.83 9.60 11.06
CA THR A 37 3.23 9.75 12.46
C THR A 37 2.02 9.95 13.37
N SER A 38 1.07 10.80 12.98
CA SER A 38 -0.13 11.06 13.78
C SER A 38 -1.08 9.86 13.92
N GLU A 39 -1.12 8.97 12.92
CA GLU A 39 -1.93 7.74 12.96
C GLU A 39 -1.14 6.52 13.48
N GLU A 40 0.13 6.68 13.86
CA GLU A 40 1.05 5.59 14.24
C GLU A 40 1.11 4.47 13.16
N ARG A 41 1.06 4.87 11.89
CA ARG A 41 1.10 3.96 10.73
C ARG A 41 2.29 4.25 9.83
N SER A 42 2.58 3.33 8.90
CA SER A 42 3.58 3.56 7.86
C SER A 42 3.04 4.48 6.76
N VAL A 43 3.93 5.23 6.11
CA VAL A 43 3.60 6.04 4.92
C VAL A 43 2.96 5.18 3.82
N SER A 44 3.46 3.95 3.63
CA SER A 44 2.88 3.00 2.66
C SER A 44 1.43 2.63 2.97
N TRP A 45 1.03 2.58 4.25
CA TRP A 45 -0.36 2.34 4.65
C TRP A 45 -1.24 3.56 4.35
N ILE A 46 -0.76 4.77 4.64
CA ILE A 46 -1.47 6.02 4.32
C ILE A 46 -1.69 6.13 2.81
N VAL A 47 -0.65 5.88 2.01
CA VAL A 47 -0.74 5.90 0.55
C VAL A 47 -1.73 4.85 0.03
N ALA A 48 -1.69 3.63 0.58
CA ALA A 48 -2.65 2.59 0.20
C ALA A 48 -4.10 3.01 0.50
N LYS A 49 -4.36 3.61 1.67
CA LYS A 49 -5.69 4.14 2.06
C LYS A 49 -6.16 5.25 1.11
N LEU A 50 -5.26 6.13 0.69
CA LEU A 50 -5.58 7.20 -0.27
C LEU A 50 -5.89 6.64 -1.67
N ILE A 51 -5.11 5.68 -2.14
CA ILE A 51 -5.34 5.01 -3.43
C ILE A 51 -6.67 4.26 -3.41
N ASP A 52 -6.94 3.49 -2.35
CA ASP A 52 -8.19 2.75 -2.18
C ASP A 52 -9.39 3.71 -2.23
N ARG A 53 -9.33 4.83 -1.51
CA ARG A 53 -10.36 5.87 -1.55
C ARG A 53 -10.53 6.46 -2.96
N ALA A 54 -9.46 6.82 -3.64
CA ALA A 54 -9.54 7.38 -4.99
C ALA A 54 -10.10 6.37 -6.02
N LEU A 55 -9.75 5.09 -5.89
CA LEU A 55 -10.31 4.01 -6.71
C LEU A 55 -11.79 3.79 -6.39
N CYS A 56 -12.17 3.84 -5.11
CA CYS A 56 -13.56 3.81 -4.69
C CYS A 56 -14.32 4.98 -5.29
N ASP A 57 -13.85 6.22 -5.16
CA ASP A 57 -14.52 7.40 -5.72
C ASP A 57 -14.67 7.30 -7.25
N ARG A 58 -13.68 6.71 -7.94
CA ARG A 58 -13.73 6.48 -9.38
C ARG A 58 -14.70 5.36 -9.78
N ALA A 59 -14.80 4.29 -8.98
CA ALA A 59 -15.70 3.17 -9.20
C ALA A 59 -17.13 3.46 -8.72
N ALA A 60 -17.27 4.33 -7.72
CA ALA A 60 -18.50 4.60 -6.98
C ALA A 60 -19.38 5.67 -7.64
N GLY A 61 -19.77 5.38 -8.88
CA GLY A 61 -21.20 5.41 -9.17
C GLY A 61 -22.01 4.43 -8.28
N THR A 62 -21.37 3.47 -7.61
CA THR A 62 -21.98 2.58 -6.61
C THR A 62 -20.99 2.15 -5.50
N SER A 63 -21.26 2.63 -4.28
CA SER A 63 -20.89 2.12 -2.93
C SER A 63 -19.63 1.24 -2.76
N CYS A 64 -18.66 1.72 -1.98
CA CYS A 64 -17.73 0.85 -1.26
C CYS A 64 -17.78 1.15 0.25
N HIS A 65 -17.92 0.08 1.04
CA HIS A 65 -18.06 0.11 2.49
C HIS A 65 -16.78 -0.41 3.17
N ARG A 66 -16.16 0.48 3.96
CA ARG A 66 -15.38 0.27 5.20
C ARG A 66 -14.55 -1.02 5.29
N GLN A 67 -13.25 -0.91 4.94
CA GLN A 67 -12.25 -1.84 5.46
C GLN A 67 -12.02 -1.59 6.96
N LYS A 68 -12.65 -2.40 7.81
CA LYS A 68 -12.07 -2.76 9.11
C LYS A 68 -10.91 -3.72 8.83
N GLN A 69 -9.67 -3.24 8.88
CA GLN A 69 -8.50 -4.12 8.96
C GLN A 69 -7.73 -3.82 10.24
N GLN A 70 -8.02 -4.66 11.25
CA GLN A 70 -7.08 -5.26 12.21
C GLN A 70 -6.03 -4.32 12.81
N GLU A 71 -6.41 -3.65 13.91
CA GLU A 71 -5.52 -3.60 15.08
C GLU A 71 -5.33 -5.03 15.59
N GLY A 72 -4.14 -5.58 15.36
CA GLY A 72 -3.65 -6.85 15.89
C GLY A 72 -2.15 -6.81 15.70
N ALA A 73 -1.45 -6.32 16.71
CA ALA A 73 -0.70 -7.17 17.63
C ALA A 73 0.47 -7.85 16.90
N ASP A 74 1.67 -7.30 17.09
CA ASP A 74 2.85 -8.03 17.57
C ASP A 74 4.12 -7.21 17.26
N ASN A 75 4.73 -6.64 18.28
CA ASN A 75 6.18 -6.45 18.34
C ASN A 75 6.57 -6.37 19.81
N ASP A 76 6.54 -7.54 20.45
CA ASP A 76 7.27 -7.79 21.68
C ASP A 76 8.25 -8.92 21.37
N LYS A 77 9.49 -8.56 21.02
CA LYS A 77 10.67 -9.40 21.29
C LYS A 77 11.98 -8.63 21.20
#